data_AF-A0A0A2V4I4-F1
#
_entry.id   AF-A0A0A2V4I4-F1
#
_cell.length_a   1.000
_cell.length_b   1.000
_cell.length_c   1.000
_cell.angle_alpha   90.00
_cell.angle_beta   90.00
_cell.angle_gamma   90.00
#
_symmetry.space_group_name_H-M   'P 1'
#
loop_
_entity.id
_entity.type
_entity.pdbx_description
1 polymer ?
#
loop_
_entity_poly.entity_id
_entity_poly.type
_entity_poly.pdbx_seq_one_letter_code
_entity_poly.pdbx_strand_id
1 'polypeptide(L)'
;MSLQVTLWEPHSHYARQNIKENDLVLLQNVNVKIGRMSGAMEGSLHTDRHYPEKVRVIPINDNDSEDDVKQLVRRKLEYWKRIRAEKSKLEGKNFKKRKASDNNEQPQQMGKMSRKQLAQQKRREQEKLDKESRREDDQPEIEISFQAKRDQLNPYIRANNPAIPCRSISDILFNESHTNVSPDGIEYRLPFQNLRYKVSVRVVDFFPPKLEDFAVQYDAHRAVLSDTDGSMVSDSDKEINSDSARISRRKRWEWRFCLLVEDAGPGMHYNRNAKRERMKLFVTGHDAECLLCLDPVNLRKNPGALSDLREKLFILWGDLEERKSASNATDINANVNPNVNNTDTDKQVSASTKPFICCIKEFGVRNSPAVTSSVDEEMEVDDGNGSESGSGSAFGWERRFRMFGTTIM
;
A
#
# COMPACT_ATOMS: atom_id res chain seq x y z
N MET A 1 7.51 -32.91 -4.33
CA MET A 1 7.13 -33.96 -3.38
C MET A 1 6.19 -33.29 -2.39
N SER A 2 5.00 -33.85 -2.19
CA SER A 2 4.03 -33.39 -1.20
C SER A 2 3.89 -34.46 -0.14
N LEU A 3 3.95 -34.08 1.14
CA LEU A 3 3.69 -34.96 2.27
C LEU A 3 2.23 -34.79 2.67
N GLN A 4 1.42 -35.84 2.58
CA GLN A 4 0.07 -35.82 3.12
C GLN A 4 0.14 -35.95 4.64
N VAL A 5 -0.49 -35.03 5.39
CA VAL A 5 -0.53 -35.08 6.85
C VAL A 5 -1.99 -35.14 7.31
N THR A 6 -2.31 -36.17 8.09
CA THR A 6 -3.64 -36.34 8.69
C THR A 6 -3.66 -35.76 10.10
N LEU A 7 -4.53 -34.78 10.34
CA LEU A 7 -4.73 -34.17 11.65
C LEU A 7 -5.85 -34.89 12.41
N TRP A 8 -5.60 -35.27 13.65
CA TRP A 8 -6.59 -35.79 14.58
C TRP A 8 -6.96 -34.74 15.63
N GLU A 9 -8.07 -34.93 16.34
CA GLU A 9 -8.50 -34.01 17.40
C GLU A 9 -7.42 -33.87 18.49
N PRO A 10 -7.23 -32.69 19.10
CA PRO A 10 -7.95 -31.43 18.89
C PRO A 10 -7.46 -30.60 17.68
N HIS A 11 -6.38 -31.03 17.03
CA HIS A 11 -5.69 -30.28 15.97
C HIS A 11 -6.56 -30.09 14.73
N SER A 12 -7.34 -31.12 14.38
CA SER A 12 -8.26 -31.04 13.24
C SER A 12 -9.38 -30.02 13.45
N HIS A 13 -9.94 -29.93 14.66
CA HIS A 13 -10.95 -28.92 14.97
C HIS A 13 -10.38 -27.51 14.85
N TYR A 14 -9.20 -27.27 15.44
CA TYR A 14 -8.54 -25.97 15.35
C TYR A 14 -8.23 -25.58 13.91
N ALA A 15 -7.66 -26.50 13.12
CA ALA A 15 -7.30 -26.23 11.73
C ALA A 15 -8.53 -25.90 10.87
N ARG A 16 -9.66 -26.58 11.06
CA ARG A 16 -10.91 -26.27 10.34
C ARG A 16 -11.43 -24.86 10.62
N GLN A 17 -11.18 -24.32 11.81
CA GLN A 17 -11.67 -22.99 12.21
C GLN A 17 -10.71 -21.86 11.83
N ASN A 18 -9.40 -22.11 11.89
CA ASN A 18 -8.38 -21.04 11.85
C ASN A 18 -7.51 -21.06 10.59
N ILE A 19 -7.52 -22.12 9.80
CA ILE A 19 -6.61 -22.30 8.66
C ILE A 19 -7.40 -22.41 7.37
N LYS A 20 -6.97 -21.65 6.36
CA LYS A 20 -7.51 -21.65 5.01
C LYS A 20 -6.55 -22.30 4.03
N GLU A 21 -7.06 -22.64 2.85
CA GLU A 21 -6.21 -23.12 1.76
C GLU A 21 -5.14 -22.09 1.42
N ASN A 22 -3.88 -22.55 1.30
CA ASN A 22 -2.66 -21.78 1.01
C ASN A 22 -2.00 -21.06 2.18
N ASP A 23 -2.55 -21.13 3.38
CA ASP A 23 -1.87 -20.62 4.58
C ASP A 23 -0.58 -21.41 4.84
N LEU A 24 0.42 -20.71 5.38
CA LEU A 24 1.63 -21.34 5.90
C LEU A 24 1.40 -21.73 7.35
N VAL A 25 1.71 -22.96 7.69
CA VAL A 25 1.50 -23.51 9.03
C VAL A 25 2.71 -24.27 9.49
N LEU A 26 3.07 -24.08 10.76
CA LEU A 26 4.03 -24.93 11.45
C LEU A 26 3.26 -26.05 12.15
N LEU A 27 3.58 -27.28 11.77
CA LEU A 27 3.05 -28.48 12.41
C LEU A 27 4.14 -29.07 13.31
N GLN A 28 3.85 -29.21 14.60
CA GLN A 28 4.78 -29.79 15.57
C GLN A 28 4.35 -31.21 15.95
N ASN A 29 5.32 -32.09 16.24
CA ASN A 29 5.06 -33.47 16.68
C ASN A 29 4.29 -34.34 15.66
N VAL A 30 4.57 -34.14 14.36
CA VAL A 30 4.00 -34.98 13.30
C VAL A 30 4.74 -36.32 13.27
N ASN A 31 3.99 -37.42 13.39
CA ASN A 31 4.52 -38.77 13.22
C ASN A 31 4.58 -39.10 11.72
N VAL A 32 5.78 -39.24 11.17
CA VAL A 32 6.01 -39.47 9.74
C VAL A 32 6.36 -40.94 9.50
N LYS A 33 5.63 -41.58 8.59
CA LYS A 33 5.80 -43.00 8.21
C LYS A 33 5.75 -43.16 6.69
N ILE A 34 6.29 -44.28 6.19
CA ILE A 34 6.13 -44.66 4.78
C ILE A 34 4.82 -45.47 4.66
N GLY A 35 3.92 -45.02 3.78
CA GLY A 35 2.65 -45.68 3.50
C GLY A 35 2.90 -47.05 2.86
N ARG A 36 2.33 -48.10 3.47
CA ARG A 36 2.53 -49.49 3.00
C ARG A 36 1.97 -49.74 1.60
N MET A 37 0.94 -48.99 1.20
CA MET A 37 0.25 -49.16 -0.09
C MET A 37 0.71 -48.17 -1.16
N SER A 38 1.01 -46.92 -0.76
CA SER A 38 1.39 -45.85 -1.67
C SER A 38 2.89 -45.82 -1.95
N GLY A 39 3.71 -46.37 -1.05
CA GLY A 39 5.17 -46.15 -1.02
C GLY A 39 5.55 -44.69 -0.74
N ALA A 40 4.56 -43.81 -0.52
CA ALA A 40 4.74 -42.39 -0.28
C ALA A 40 4.91 -42.14 1.22
N MET A 41 5.64 -41.08 1.56
CA MET A 41 5.72 -40.62 2.94
C MET A 41 4.37 -39.99 3.33
N GLU A 42 3.89 -40.30 4.53
CA GLU A 42 2.63 -39.83 5.11
C GLU A 42 2.88 -39.41 6.56
N GLY A 43 2.23 -38.34 7.01
CA GLY A 43 2.29 -37.84 8.38
C GLY A 43 0.97 -38.03 9.13
N SER A 44 1.02 -38.20 10.45
CA SER A 44 -0.16 -38.07 11.32
C SER A 44 0.14 -37.24 12.56
N LEU A 45 -0.77 -36.34 12.92
CA LEU A 45 -0.67 -35.52 14.14
C LEU A 45 -1.80 -35.90 15.09
N HIS A 46 -1.44 -36.52 16.21
CA HIS A 46 -2.37 -36.93 17.27
C HIS A 46 -2.31 -35.99 18.48
N THR A 47 -3.32 -36.08 19.35
CA THR A 47 -3.31 -35.46 20.68
C THR A 47 -2.04 -35.85 21.45
N ASP A 48 -1.41 -34.89 22.13
CA ASP A 48 -0.31 -35.20 23.05
C ASP A 48 -0.88 -35.89 24.31
N ARG A 49 -0.19 -36.93 24.79
CA ARG A 49 -0.57 -37.64 26.02
C ARG A 49 -0.31 -36.83 27.30
N HIS A 50 0.72 -35.99 27.29
CA HIS A 50 1.13 -35.14 28.42
C HIS A 50 0.45 -33.77 28.41
N TYR A 51 0.14 -33.24 27.22
CA TYR A 51 -0.47 -31.92 27.05
C TYR A 51 -1.63 -31.96 26.05
N PRO A 52 -2.74 -32.65 26.39
CA PRO A 52 -3.86 -32.85 25.47
C PRO A 52 -4.54 -31.56 25.02
N GLU A 53 -4.41 -30.49 25.79
CA GLU A 53 -4.93 -29.15 25.50
C GLU A 53 -4.12 -28.37 24.47
N LYS A 54 -2.84 -28.73 24.25
CA LYS A 54 -1.95 -28.00 23.34
C LYS A 54 -2.26 -28.34 21.89
N VAL A 55 -2.72 -27.34 21.14
CA VAL A 55 -2.82 -27.42 19.68
C VAL A 55 -1.45 -27.19 19.07
N ARG A 56 -0.98 -28.16 18.26
CA ARG A 56 0.34 -28.16 17.62
C ARG A 56 0.30 -27.77 16.15
N VAL A 57 -0.66 -26.90 15.84
CA VAL A 57 -0.90 -26.34 14.53
C VAL A 57 -0.84 -24.83 14.70
N ILE A 58 0.24 -24.24 14.23
CA ILE A 58 0.53 -22.82 14.44
C ILE A 58 0.46 -22.12 13.08
N PRO A 59 -0.49 -21.20 12.85
CA PRO A 59 -0.51 -20.39 11.63
C PRO A 59 0.69 -19.44 11.62
N ILE A 60 1.34 -19.31 10.47
CA ILE A 60 2.46 -18.41 10.25
C ILE A 60 1.94 -17.20 9.49
N ASN A 61 2.15 -15.98 10.00
CA ASN A 61 1.70 -14.78 9.32
C ASN A 61 2.68 -14.40 8.19
N ASP A 62 2.18 -13.72 7.16
CA ASP A 62 3.00 -13.21 6.04
C ASP A 62 4.18 -12.32 6.50
N ASN A 63 4.07 -11.71 7.69
CA ASN A 63 5.07 -10.81 8.26
C ASN A 63 6.13 -11.52 9.13
N ASP A 64 5.96 -12.81 9.40
CA ASP A 64 6.92 -13.57 10.20
C ASP A 64 8.09 -13.96 9.29
N SER A 65 9.08 -13.06 9.18
CA SER A 65 10.25 -13.17 8.30
C SER A 65 11.29 -14.20 8.78
N GLU A 66 10.85 -15.36 9.28
CA GLU A 66 11.76 -16.45 9.64
C GLU A 66 12.43 -17.02 8.38
N ASP A 67 13.73 -17.32 8.48
CA ASP A 67 14.51 -17.88 7.36
C ASP A 67 13.90 -19.20 6.84
N ASP A 68 13.36 -20.01 7.75
CA ASP A 68 12.67 -21.27 7.44
C ASP A 68 11.45 -21.04 6.51
N VAL A 69 10.70 -19.96 6.74
CA VAL A 69 9.54 -19.58 5.93
C VAL A 69 10.00 -19.14 4.54
N LYS A 70 11.07 -18.32 4.46
CA LYS A 70 11.68 -17.92 3.18
C LYS A 70 12.15 -19.13 2.37
N GLN A 71 12.87 -20.04 3.00
CA GLN A 71 13.32 -21.29 2.37
C GLN A 71 12.14 -22.16 1.91
N LEU A 72 11.07 -22.26 2.70
CA LEU A 72 9.85 -22.98 2.32
C LEU A 72 9.20 -22.35 1.08
N VAL A 73 9.07 -21.03 1.04
CA VAL A 73 8.51 -20.30 -0.10
C VAL A 73 9.38 -20.47 -1.35
N ARG A 74 10.71 -20.39 -1.23
CA ARG A 74 11.66 -20.65 -2.34
C ARG A 74 11.47 -22.06 -2.91
N ARG A 75 11.50 -23.09 -2.06
CA ARG A 75 11.29 -24.49 -2.46
C ARG A 75 9.93 -24.69 -3.12
N LYS A 76 8.88 -24.05 -2.61
CA LYS A 76 7.53 -24.06 -3.19
C LYS A 76 7.54 -23.45 -4.59
N LEU A 77 8.13 -22.27 -4.77
CA LEU A 77 8.23 -21.60 -6.07
C LEU A 77 9.03 -22.42 -7.09
N GLU A 78 10.18 -22.95 -6.69
CA GLU A 78 11.01 -23.83 -7.52
C GLU A 78 10.27 -25.10 -7.94
N TYR A 79 9.59 -25.76 -7.00
CA TYR A 79 8.75 -26.93 -7.30
C TYR A 79 7.70 -26.60 -8.37
N TRP A 80 6.97 -25.48 -8.21
CA TRP A 80 5.99 -25.06 -9.21
C TRP A 80 6.62 -24.65 -10.54
N LYS A 81 7.81 -24.03 -10.53
CA LYS A 81 8.57 -23.71 -11.76
C LYS A 81 8.94 -24.99 -12.51
N ARG A 82 9.43 -26.02 -11.81
CA ARG A 82 9.76 -27.32 -12.39
C ARG A 82 8.53 -28.01 -12.97
N ILE A 83 7.43 -28.09 -12.21
CA ILE A 83 6.17 -28.69 -12.68
C ILE A 83 5.63 -27.95 -13.92
N ARG A 84 5.69 -26.61 -13.95
CA ARG A 84 5.31 -25.81 -15.14
C ARG A 84 6.18 -26.14 -16.35
N ALA A 85 7.49 -26.25 -16.16
CA ALA A 85 8.43 -26.61 -17.24
C ALA A 85 8.24 -28.04 -17.75
N GLU A 86 7.87 -28.98 -16.88
CA GLU A 86 7.55 -30.37 -17.27
C GLU A 86 6.24 -30.43 -18.06
N LYS A 87 5.20 -29.72 -17.61
CA LYS A 87 3.92 -29.62 -18.34
C LYS A 87 4.09 -28.97 -19.72
N SER A 88 4.86 -27.88 -19.82
CA SER A 88 5.07 -27.22 -21.11
C SER A 88 5.85 -28.11 -22.11
N LYS A 89 6.77 -28.96 -21.62
CA LYS A 89 7.44 -29.98 -22.44
C LYS A 89 6.49 -31.08 -22.93
N LEU A 90 5.49 -31.45 -22.14
CA LEU A 90 4.45 -32.43 -22.52
C LEU A 90 3.45 -31.83 -23.53
N GLU A 91 3.01 -30.60 -23.34
CA GLU A 91 2.07 -29.92 -24.25
C GLU A 91 2.74 -29.47 -25.56
N GLY A 92 4.02 -29.09 -25.51
CA GLY A 92 4.80 -28.69 -26.70
C GLY A 92 4.97 -29.78 -27.76
N LYS A 93 4.78 -31.06 -27.41
CA LYS A 93 4.74 -32.17 -28.38
C LYS A 93 3.43 -32.24 -29.18
N ASN A 94 2.33 -31.70 -28.66
CA ASN A 94 1.01 -31.78 -29.29
C ASN A 94 0.59 -30.52 -30.07
N PHE A 95 1.32 -29.41 -29.93
CA PHE A 95 0.94 -28.12 -30.57
C PHE A 95 1.48 -27.89 -31.99
N LYS A 96 2.34 -28.76 -32.54
CA LYS A 96 2.89 -28.61 -33.91
C LYS A 96 1.91 -28.98 -35.05
N LYS A 97 0.66 -29.39 -34.76
CA LYS A 97 -0.31 -29.85 -35.77
C LYS A 97 -1.56 -28.96 -35.98
N ARG A 98 -1.69 -27.81 -35.30
CA ARG A 98 -2.95 -27.02 -35.32
C ARG A 98 -2.81 -25.52 -35.65
N LYS A 99 -1.66 -25.05 -36.13
CA LYS A 99 -1.47 -23.67 -36.61
C LYS A 99 -1.47 -23.63 -38.15
N ALA A 100 -2.60 -23.91 -38.75
CA ALA A 100 -2.92 -23.60 -40.15
C ALA A 100 -4.45 -23.52 -40.23
N SER A 101 -4.98 -22.45 -40.83
CA SER A 101 -6.42 -22.10 -40.88
C SER A 101 -6.96 -21.39 -39.63
N ASP A 102 -6.86 -20.06 -39.58
CA ASP A 102 -7.97 -19.21 -40.04
C ASP A 102 -7.55 -17.73 -39.92
N ASN A 103 -7.14 -17.16 -41.05
CA ASN A 103 -7.11 -15.73 -41.30
C ASN A 103 -8.28 -15.46 -42.25
N ASN A 104 -9.26 -14.67 -41.83
CA ASN A 104 -10.00 -13.73 -42.70
C ASN A 104 -11.00 -12.93 -41.83
N GLU A 105 -10.84 -11.60 -41.79
CA GLU A 105 -11.73 -10.60 -42.43
C GLU A 105 -13.01 -10.36 -41.62
N GLN A 106 -13.49 -9.16 -41.28
CA GLN A 106 -13.21 -7.76 -41.61
C GLN A 106 -13.95 -6.86 -40.58
N PRO A 107 -13.61 -5.56 -40.46
CA PRO A 107 -14.26 -4.61 -39.57
C PRO A 107 -15.36 -3.81 -40.29
N GLN A 108 -16.56 -3.70 -39.70
CA GLN A 108 -17.62 -2.82 -40.22
C GLN A 108 -18.26 -1.94 -39.14
N GLN A 109 -17.96 -0.65 -39.27
CA GLN A 109 -18.90 0.47 -39.34
C GLN A 109 -20.01 0.61 -38.28
N MET A 110 -19.78 1.53 -37.33
CA MET A 110 -20.82 2.33 -36.66
C MET A 110 -20.15 3.66 -36.30
N GLY A 111 -20.61 4.86 -36.64
CA GLY A 111 -21.83 5.36 -37.26
C GLY A 111 -21.87 6.85 -36.88
N LYS A 112 -21.97 7.75 -37.85
CA LYS A 112 -21.74 9.22 -37.78
C LYS A 112 -22.66 10.02 -36.83
N MET A 113 -23.36 9.37 -35.89
CA MET A 113 -24.37 9.97 -35.01
C MET A 113 -23.87 10.33 -33.60
N SER A 114 -22.71 9.84 -33.14
CA SER A 114 -22.25 10.10 -31.75
C SER A 114 -21.53 11.46 -31.56
N ARG A 115 -21.05 12.09 -32.64
CA ARG A 115 -20.35 13.39 -32.55
C ARG A 115 -21.27 14.57 -32.25
N LYS A 116 -22.55 14.50 -32.62
CA LYS A 116 -23.51 15.60 -32.44
C LYS A 116 -24.10 15.65 -31.02
N GLN A 117 -24.25 14.49 -30.37
CA GLN A 117 -24.71 14.40 -28.97
C GLN A 117 -23.61 14.80 -27.97
N LEU A 118 -22.34 14.43 -28.22
CA LEU A 118 -21.21 14.80 -27.37
C LEU A 118 -20.94 16.32 -27.35
N ALA A 119 -21.19 17.02 -28.47
CA ALA A 119 -21.04 18.47 -28.56
C ALA A 119 -22.16 19.23 -27.83
N GLN A 120 -23.37 18.66 -27.73
CA GLN A 120 -24.50 19.28 -27.03
C GLN A 120 -24.41 19.10 -25.51
N GLN A 121 -23.77 18.01 -25.04
CA GLN A 121 -23.52 17.75 -23.63
C GLN A 121 -22.46 18.71 -23.05
N LYS A 122 -21.36 18.94 -23.78
CA LYS A 122 -20.31 19.91 -23.39
C LYS A 122 -20.82 21.35 -23.30
N ARG A 123 -21.75 21.77 -24.16
CA ARG A 123 -22.34 23.12 -24.11
C ARG A 123 -23.19 23.35 -22.85
N ARG A 124 -23.90 22.32 -22.37
CA ARG A 124 -24.73 22.39 -21.15
C ARG A 124 -23.91 22.39 -19.86
N GLU A 125 -22.73 21.77 -19.85
CA GLU A 125 -21.80 21.85 -18.72
C GLU A 125 -21.15 23.23 -18.62
N GLN A 126 -20.76 23.82 -19.76
CA GLN A 126 -20.20 25.17 -19.80
C GLN A 126 -21.21 26.25 -19.32
N GLU A 127 -22.49 26.14 -19.71
CA GLU A 127 -23.54 27.05 -19.24
C GLU A 127 -23.90 26.90 -17.76
N LYS A 128 -23.60 25.75 -17.14
CA LYS A 128 -23.74 25.55 -15.68
C LYS A 128 -22.57 26.20 -14.93
N LEU A 129 -21.35 26.03 -15.42
CA LEU A 129 -20.14 26.67 -14.88
C LEU A 129 -20.21 28.21 -14.98
N ASP A 130 -20.76 28.77 -16.06
CA ASP A 130 -20.93 30.22 -16.23
C ASP A 130 -22.09 30.81 -15.40
N LYS A 131 -23.00 29.97 -14.87
CA LYS A 131 -24.09 30.41 -13.96
C LYS A 131 -23.70 30.36 -12.50
N GLU A 132 -22.74 29.51 -12.13
CA GLU A 132 -22.18 29.45 -10.77
C GLU A 132 -21.14 30.56 -10.52
N SER A 133 -20.42 31.02 -11.54
CA SER A 133 -19.43 32.12 -11.42
C SER A 133 -20.03 33.53 -11.33
N ARG A 134 -21.36 33.69 -11.44
CA ARG A 134 -22.05 35.01 -11.43
C ARG A 134 -22.83 35.31 -10.15
N ARG A 135 -22.63 34.56 -9.07
CA ARG A 135 -23.40 34.71 -7.81
C ARG A 135 -22.57 34.99 -6.57
N GLU A 136 -21.27 35.27 -6.69
CA GLU A 136 -20.40 35.60 -5.56
C GLU A 136 -19.78 36.98 -5.74
N ASP A 137 -20.61 38.02 -5.63
CA ASP A 137 -20.19 39.41 -5.43
C ASP A 137 -21.20 40.04 -4.49
N ASP A 138 -21.02 39.87 -3.17
CA ASP A 138 -21.53 40.79 -2.14
C ASP A 138 -21.04 40.42 -0.72
N GLN A 139 -20.38 41.41 -0.09
CA GLN A 139 -20.16 41.66 1.35
C GLN A 139 -18.92 41.11 2.10
N PRO A 140 -18.03 42.00 2.62
CA PRO A 140 -16.84 41.66 3.40
C PRO A 140 -17.08 41.74 4.93
N GLU A 141 -18.02 40.98 5.48
CA GLU A 141 -18.28 40.92 6.95
C GLU A 141 -18.03 39.54 7.58
N ILE A 142 -17.51 38.56 6.82
CA ILE A 142 -17.65 37.13 7.16
C ILE A 142 -16.32 36.43 7.56
N GLU A 143 -15.18 37.13 7.57
CA GLU A 143 -13.87 36.45 7.72
C GLU A 143 -13.68 35.69 9.05
N ILE A 144 -14.29 36.14 10.15
CA ILE A 144 -14.17 35.47 11.46
C ILE A 144 -15.08 34.24 11.54
N SER A 145 -16.30 34.33 10.97
CA SER A 145 -17.27 33.22 10.94
C SER A 145 -16.83 32.09 10.00
N PHE A 146 -16.21 32.44 8.87
CA PHE A 146 -15.69 31.44 7.93
C PHE A 146 -14.50 30.64 8.48
N GLN A 147 -13.62 31.26 9.29
CA GLN A 147 -12.48 30.56 9.89
C GLN A 147 -12.94 29.50 10.90
N ALA A 148 -13.89 29.85 11.78
CA ALA A 148 -14.44 28.91 12.76
C ALA A 148 -15.07 27.66 12.11
N LYS A 149 -15.67 27.80 10.92
CA LYS A 149 -16.22 26.66 10.17
C LYS A 149 -15.15 25.82 9.47
N ARG A 150 -14.03 26.43 9.03
CA ARG A 150 -12.95 25.72 8.33
C ARG A 150 -12.11 24.84 9.25
N ASP A 151 -11.89 25.28 10.49
CA ASP A 151 -11.12 24.52 11.47
C ASP A 151 -11.99 23.52 12.26
N GLN A 152 -13.28 23.41 11.92
CA GLN A 152 -14.16 22.40 12.52
C GLN A 152 -13.78 21.00 12.03
N LEU A 153 -13.58 20.08 12.97
CA LEU A 153 -13.28 18.69 12.68
C LEU A 153 -14.37 18.04 11.83
N ASN A 154 -13.94 17.18 10.91
CA ASN A 154 -14.81 16.38 10.07
C ASN A 154 -15.55 15.34 10.94
N PRO A 155 -16.88 15.43 11.09
CA PRO A 155 -17.64 14.54 11.96
C PRO A 155 -17.75 13.10 11.40
N TYR A 156 -17.44 12.90 10.11
CA TYR A 156 -17.54 11.61 9.42
C TYR A 156 -16.27 10.76 9.53
N ILE A 157 -15.23 11.26 10.21
CA ILE A 157 -13.98 10.54 10.40
C ILE A 157 -13.75 10.31 11.88
N ARG A 158 -13.54 9.06 12.25
CA ARG A 158 -13.27 8.66 13.64
C ARG A 158 -11.93 7.98 13.76
N ALA A 159 -11.16 8.41 14.75
CA ALA A 159 -9.95 7.73 15.20
C ALA A 159 -10.26 6.87 16.43
N ASN A 160 -9.61 5.72 16.51
CA ASN A 160 -9.61 4.89 17.70
C ASN A 160 -8.97 5.62 18.90
N ASN A 161 -9.22 5.10 20.09
CA ASN A 161 -8.65 5.62 21.35
C ASN A 161 -8.94 7.11 21.57
N PRO A 162 -10.21 7.50 21.78
CA PRO A 162 -10.58 8.90 22.01
C PRO A 162 -9.84 9.54 23.19
N ALA A 163 -9.46 8.76 24.21
CA ALA A 163 -8.76 9.21 25.40
C ALA A 163 -7.31 9.68 25.17
N ILE A 164 -6.66 9.27 24.07
CA ILE A 164 -5.29 9.71 23.75
C ILE A 164 -5.34 11.16 23.23
N PRO A 165 -4.50 12.08 23.74
CA PRO A 165 -4.42 13.45 23.25
C PRO A 165 -3.72 13.52 21.88
N CYS A 166 -4.08 14.53 21.09
CA CYS A 166 -3.41 14.79 19.81
C CYS A 166 -2.04 15.44 20.04
N ARG A 167 -1.05 15.08 19.22
CA ARG A 167 0.24 15.79 19.09
C ARG A 167 0.32 16.51 17.74
N SER A 168 1.14 17.56 17.66
CA SER A 168 1.43 18.21 16.37
C SER A 168 2.39 17.37 15.53
N ILE A 169 2.32 17.51 14.20
CA ILE A 169 3.29 16.91 13.29
C ILE A 169 4.71 17.37 13.63
N SER A 170 4.88 18.64 14.01
CA SER A 170 6.18 19.19 14.41
C SER A 170 6.76 18.45 15.62
N ASP A 171 5.97 18.25 16.68
CA ASP A 171 6.41 17.53 17.89
C ASP A 171 6.80 16.07 17.58
N ILE A 172 6.14 15.44 16.62
CA ILE A 172 6.43 14.07 16.21
C ILE A 172 7.70 14.01 15.36
N LEU A 173 7.87 14.92 14.41
CA LEU A 173 9.02 14.94 13.50
C LEU A 173 10.32 15.30 14.23
N PHE A 174 10.24 16.23 15.19
CA PHE A 174 11.38 16.77 15.95
C PHE A 174 11.51 16.18 17.37
N ASN A 175 10.77 15.11 17.69
CA ASN A 175 10.88 14.43 18.98
C ASN A 175 12.35 14.12 19.34
N GLU A 176 12.77 14.48 20.54
CA GLU A 176 14.18 14.60 20.92
C GLU A 176 14.88 13.25 21.17
N SER A 177 14.14 12.16 21.44
CA SER A 177 14.73 10.92 21.99
C SER A 177 14.99 9.79 20.97
N HIS A 178 15.61 10.08 19.84
CA HIS A 178 16.03 9.03 18.89
C HIS A 178 17.30 8.26 19.34
N THR A 179 17.92 8.69 20.43
CA THR A 179 19.13 8.09 21.00
C THR A 179 18.77 6.90 21.88
N ASN A 180 19.43 5.77 21.61
CA ASN A 180 19.31 4.52 22.33
C ASN A 180 20.70 4.12 22.85
N VAL A 181 20.76 3.29 23.89
CA VAL A 181 22.02 2.75 24.43
C VAL A 181 21.96 1.23 24.35
N SER A 182 22.97 0.60 23.75
CA SER A 182 23.07 -0.85 23.66
C SER A 182 23.33 -1.48 25.05
N PRO A 183 23.10 -2.79 25.23
CA PRO A 183 23.51 -3.49 26.46
C PRO A 183 25.00 -3.35 26.78
N ASP A 184 25.85 -3.12 25.77
CA ASP A 184 27.30 -2.89 25.91
C ASP A 184 27.68 -1.42 26.20
N GLY A 185 26.69 -0.54 26.38
CA GLY A 185 26.89 0.88 26.67
C GLY A 185 27.16 1.76 25.44
N ILE A 186 26.97 1.24 24.22
CA ILE A 186 27.19 2.01 22.98
C ILE A 186 25.94 2.85 22.71
N GLU A 187 26.09 4.17 22.68
CA GLU A 187 25.02 5.06 22.23
C GLU A 187 24.86 5.00 20.72
N TYR A 188 23.63 4.83 20.25
CA TYR A 188 23.29 4.84 18.83
C TYR A 188 21.97 5.56 18.59
N ARG A 189 21.87 6.24 17.46
CA ARG A 189 20.65 6.96 17.07
C ARG A 189 19.94 6.19 15.96
N LEU A 190 18.71 5.76 16.22
CA LEU A 190 17.84 5.22 15.18
C LEU A 190 17.00 6.36 14.58
N PRO A 191 16.67 6.32 13.28
CA PRO A 191 15.83 7.35 12.70
C PRO A 191 14.38 7.25 13.18
N PHE A 192 13.98 6.19 13.88
CA PHE A 192 12.62 5.93 14.34
C PHE A 192 12.56 5.29 15.75
N GLN A 193 11.40 5.35 16.41
CA GLN A 193 11.15 4.76 17.73
C GLN A 193 10.00 3.73 17.78
N ASN A 194 9.34 3.44 16.65
CA ASN A 194 8.18 2.53 16.58
C ASN A 194 7.00 2.96 17.49
N LEU A 195 6.73 4.26 17.56
CA LEU A 195 5.68 4.83 18.41
C LEU A 195 4.33 4.96 17.70
N ARG A 196 3.27 5.11 18.49
CA ARG A 196 1.91 5.40 18.02
C ARG A 196 1.48 6.75 18.54
N TYR A 197 0.95 7.58 17.66
CA TYR A 197 0.47 8.91 17.96
C TYR A 197 -0.97 9.09 17.46
N LYS A 198 -1.59 10.16 17.94
CA LYS A 198 -2.84 10.67 17.43
C LYS A 198 -2.60 12.11 17.02
N VAL A 199 -3.14 12.51 15.88
CA VAL A 199 -2.88 13.81 15.27
C VAL A 199 -4.17 14.40 14.73
N SER A 200 -4.24 15.72 14.63
CA SER A 200 -5.31 16.44 13.96
C SER A 200 -4.76 17.08 12.70
N VAL A 201 -5.20 16.61 11.55
CA VAL A 201 -4.57 16.91 10.26
C VAL A 201 -5.59 17.16 9.17
N ARG A 202 -5.14 17.73 8.07
CA ARG A 202 -5.87 17.76 6.79
C ARG A 202 -5.00 17.18 5.68
N VAL A 203 -5.63 16.61 4.66
CA VAL A 203 -4.92 16.12 3.48
C VAL A 203 -4.64 17.30 2.54
N VAL A 204 -3.38 17.40 2.10
CA VAL A 204 -2.89 18.44 1.19
C VAL A 204 -2.61 17.85 -0.19
N ASP A 205 -2.17 16.58 -0.23
CA ASP A 205 -1.94 15.86 -1.47
C ASP A 205 -2.05 14.34 -1.26
N PHE A 206 -2.10 13.56 -2.35
CA PHE A 206 -2.12 12.11 -2.32
C PHE A 206 -1.28 11.49 -3.45
N PHE A 207 -0.82 10.26 -3.26
CA PHE A 207 -0.06 9.48 -4.24
C PHE A 207 -0.47 8.00 -4.21
N PRO A 208 -0.60 7.29 -5.34
CA PRO A 208 -0.40 7.73 -6.73
C PRO A 208 -1.36 8.84 -7.21
N PRO A 209 -1.08 9.57 -8.31
CA PRO A 209 -1.97 10.64 -8.77
C PRO A 209 -3.31 10.15 -9.33
N LYS A 210 -3.40 8.88 -9.73
CA LYS A 210 -4.62 8.25 -10.27
C LYS A 210 -5.25 7.35 -9.22
N LEU A 211 -6.54 7.54 -8.95
CA LEU A 211 -7.26 6.72 -7.98
C LEU A 211 -7.31 5.25 -8.39
N GLU A 212 -7.29 4.95 -9.68
CA GLU A 212 -7.28 3.57 -10.18
C GLU A 212 -6.04 2.76 -9.75
N ASP A 213 -4.97 3.46 -9.34
CA ASP A 213 -3.71 2.87 -8.89
C ASP A 213 -3.61 2.79 -7.35
N PHE A 214 -4.66 3.15 -6.62
CA PHE A 214 -4.72 3.02 -5.16
C PHE A 214 -4.84 1.57 -4.70
N ALA A 215 -5.40 0.70 -5.53
CA ALA A 215 -5.43 -0.73 -5.29
C ALA A 215 -4.34 -1.39 -6.15
N VAL A 216 -3.47 -2.18 -5.52
CA VAL A 216 -2.38 -2.89 -6.19
C VAL A 216 -2.54 -4.39 -6.01
N GLN A 217 -2.02 -5.16 -6.97
CA GLN A 217 -1.98 -6.60 -6.87
C GLN A 217 -0.79 -7.02 -5.99
N TYR A 218 -1.07 -7.56 -4.81
CA TYR A 218 -0.09 -8.04 -3.84
C TYR A 218 0.17 -9.55 -4.01
N ASP A 219 1.43 -9.92 -4.16
CA ASP A 219 1.88 -11.33 -4.21
C ASP A 219 2.62 -11.66 -2.91
N ALA A 220 1.94 -12.36 -2.00
CA ALA A 220 2.46 -12.67 -0.67
C ALA A 220 3.78 -13.47 -0.73
N HIS A 221 3.94 -14.39 -1.68
CA HIS A 221 5.17 -15.15 -1.81
C HIS A 221 6.35 -14.28 -2.24
N ARG A 222 6.11 -13.29 -3.12
CA ARG A 222 7.17 -12.36 -3.53
C ARG A 222 7.55 -11.43 -2.39
N ALA A 223 6.57 -10.97 -1.61
CA ALA A 223 6.82 -10.10 -0.46
C ALA A 223 7.70 -10.78 0.60
N VAL A 224 7.43 -12.05 0.95
CA VAL A 224 8.27 -12.81 1.90
C VAL A 224 9.74 -12.91 1.44
N LEU A 225 9.99 -12.88 0.13
CA LEU A 225 11.33 -13.01 -0.44
C LEU A 225 12.03 -11.67 -0.71
N SER A 226 11.37 -10.52 -0.53
CA SER A 226 11.94 -9.23 -0.97
C SER A 226 13.08 -8.69 -0.11
N ASP A 227 13.24 -9.18 1.13
CA ASP A 227 14.06 -8.48 2.13
C ASP A 227 15.57 -8.68 2.00
N THR A 228 16.08 -9.62 1.19
CA THR A 228 17.50 -10.01 1.33
C THR A 228 18.17 -10.71 0.15
N ASP A 229 17.56 -10.78 -1.04
CA ASP A 229 18.26 -11.40 -2.17
C ASP A 229 17.94 -10.68 -3.48
N GLY A 230 18.96 -10.05 -4.07
CA GLY A 230 18.98 -9.56 -5.45
C GLY A 230 18.90 -10.69 -6.49
N SER A 231 18.34 -11.84 -6.12
CA SER A 231 18.07 -12.92 -7.05
C SER A 231 16.90 -12.51 -7.93
N MET A 232 17.26 -11.87 -9.04
CA MET A 232 16.42 -11.49 -10.16
C MET A 232 15.77 -12.75 -10.77
N VAL A 233 14.77 -13.31 -10.11
CA VAL A 233 13.84 -14.24 -10.74
C VAL A 233 12.92 -13.43 -11.66
N SER A 234 13.49 -13.07 -12.81
CA SER A 234 12.80 -12.54 -13.98
C SER A 234 11.69 -13.52 -14.36
N ASP A 235 10.45 -13.22 -13.93
CA ASP A 235 9.26 -13.95 -14.36
C ASP A 235 8.65 -13.12 -15.48
N SER A 236 8.96 -13.47 -16.72
CA SER A 236 8.27 -12.94 -17.88
C SER A 236 6.81 -13.38 -17.80
N ASP A 237 5.92 -12.46 -17.44
CA ASP A 237 4.47 -12.63 -17.48
C ASP A 237 4.00 -12.84 -18.93
N LYS A 238 4.21 -14.04 -19.48
CA LYS A 238 3.51 -14.49 -20.68
C LYS A 238 2.30 -15.29 -20.27
N GLU A 239 1.16 -14.61 -20.30
CA GLU A 239 -0.18 -15.16 -20.17
C GLU A 239 -0.38 -16.37 -21.09
N ILE A 240 -0.33 -17.59 -20.56
CA ILE A 240 -0.78 -18.80 -21.27
C ILE A 240 -1.53 -19.72 -20.29
N ASN A 241 -2.85 -19.67 -20.40
CA ASN A 241 -3.89 -20.69 -20.21
C ASN A 241 -3.85 -21.72 -19.06
N SER A 242 -5.00 -21.79 -18.39
CA SER A 242 -5.56 -22.87 -17.53
C SER A 242 -5.01 -23.06 -16.11
N ASP A 243 -3.70 -22.97 -15.85
CA ASP A 243 -3.15 -23.10 -14.47
C ASP A 243 -3.10 -21.74 -13.70
N SER A 244 -3.48 -20.64 -14.36
CA SER A 244 -3.53 -19.30 -13.79
C SER A 244 -4.51 -19.17 -12.62
N ALA A 245 -5.53 -20.03 -12.50
CA ALA A 245 -6.48 -19.97 -11.39
C ALA A 245 -5.84 -20.27 -10.03
N ARG A 246 -4.77 -21.07 -9.97
CA ARG A 246 -4.05 -21.39 -8.71
C ARG A 246 -2.99 -20.36 -8.34
N ILE A 247 -2.44 -19.66 -9.33
CA ILE A 247 -1.49 -18.56 -9.12
C ILE A 247 -2.24 -17.25 -8.86
N SER A 248 -3.36 -17.01 -9.54
CA SER A 248 -4.26 -15.87 -9.34
C SER A 248 -4.83 -15.86 -7.92
N ARG A 249 -5.14 -17.03 -7.34
CA ARG A 249 -5.53 -17.15 -5.93
C ARG A 249 -4.47 -16.67 -4.92
N ARG A 250 -3.21 -16.53 -5.32
CA ARG A 250 -2.11 -16.02 -4.47
C ARG A 250 -1.96 -14.51 -4.54
N LYS A 251 -2.46 -13.93 -5.61
CA LYS A 251 -2.40 -12.50 -5.85
C LYS A 251 -3.69 -11.86 -5.36
N ARG A 252 -3.67 -11.33 -4.15
CA ARG A 252 -4.80 -10.55 -3.63
C ARG A 252 -4.67 -9.10 -4.04
N TRP A 253 -5.79 -8.39 -4.13
CA TRP A 253 -5.74 -6.93 -4.20
C TRP A 253 -5.51 -6.39 -2.80
N GLU A 254 -4.75 -5.31 -2.69
CA GLU A 254 -4.51 -4.59 -1.45
C GLU A 254 -4.54 -3.09 -1.73
N TRP A 255 -5.12 -2.31 -0.83
CA TRP A 255 -4.98 -0.87 -0.85
C TRP A 255 -3.53 -0.47 -0.59
N ARG A 256 -3.01 0.47 -1.36
CA ARG A 256 -1.66 1.04 -1.20
C ARG A 256 -1.61 2.44 -1.79
N PHE A 257 -1.73 3.44 -0.93
CA PHE A 257 -1.56 4.83 -1.30
C PHE A 257 -0.88 5.60 -0.16
N CYS A 258 -0.56 6.85 -0.43
CA CYS A 258 0.13 7.75 0.50
C CYS A 258 -0.63 9.07 0.52
N LEU A 259 -0.84 9.60 1.72
CA LEU A 259 -1.40 10.93 1.96
C LEU A 259 -0.28 11.86 2.38
N LEU A 260 -0.27 13.06 1.82
CA LEU A 260 0.51 14.17 2.35
C LEU A 260 -0.41 14.99 3.26
N VAL A 261 -0.06 15.08 4.53
CA VAL A 261 -0.88 15.76 5.53
C VAL A 261 -0.13 16.88 6.21
N GLU A 262 -0.86 17.85 6.75
CA GLU A 262 -0.34 18.93 7.59
C GLU A 262 -1.26 19.16 8.79
N ASP A 263 -0.73 19.79 9.83
CA ASP A 263 -1.48 20.11 11.04
C ASP A 263 -2.67 21.03 10.72
N ALA A 264 -3.87 20.63 11.18
CA ALA A 264 -5.08 21.42 11.09
C ALA A 264 -6.13 20.96 12.12
N GLY A 265 -6.97 21.88 12.58
CA GLY A 265 -8.01 21.59 13.57
C GLY A 265 -8.15 22.65 14.65
N PRO A 266 -9.14 22.50 15.55
CA PRO A 266 -9.41 23.48 16.58
C PRO A 266 -8.25 23.55 17.58
N GLY A 267 -7.81 24.77 17.89
CA GLY A 267 -6.71 25.02 18.83
C GLY A 267 -5.31 25.01 18.22
N MET A 268 -5.15 24.71 16.93
CA MET A 268 -3.88 24.89 16.24
C MET A 268 -3.73 26.33 15.74
N HIS A 269 -2.86 27.10 16.39
CA HIS A 269 -2.46 28.42 15.90
C HIS A 269 -1.31 28.28 14.91
N TYR A 270 -1.62 28.31 13.61
CA TYR A 270 -0.61 28.40 12.57
C TYR A 270 -0.48 29.83 12.05
N ASN A 271 0.75 30.29 11.86
CA ASN A 271 0.99 31.51 11.09
C ASN A 271 0.68 31.21 9.62
N ARG A 272 -0.30 31.91 9.04
CA ARG A 272 -0.74 31.71 7.65
C ARG A 272 0.42 31.90 6.64
N ASN A 273 1.46 32.65 7.01
CA ASN A 273 2.62 32.91 6.17
C ASN A 273 3.79 31.95 6.41
N ALA A 274 3.72 31.10 7.45
CA ALA A 274 4.77 30.13 7.74
C ALA A 274 4.56 28.86 6.90
N LYS A 275 5.67 28.29 6.42
CA LYS A 275 5.68 26.98 5.78
C LYS A 275 5.21 25.95 6.81
N ARG A 276 4.16 25.21 6.49
CA ARG A 276 3.61 24.17 7.36
C ARG A 276 4.44 22.90 7.22
N GLU A 277 4.71 22.25 8.35
CA GLU A 277 5.31 20.91 8.34
C GLU A 277 4.33 19.91 7.73
N ARG A 278 4.85 19.05 6.86
CA ARG A 278 4.08 18.06 6.13
C ARG A 278 4.62 16.66 6.39
N MET A 279 3.71 15.71 6.54
CA MET A 279 4.05 14.31 6.82
C MET A 279 3.44 13.39 5.75
N LYS A 280 4.23 12.41 5.30
CA LYS A 280 3.75 11.33 4.43
C LYS A 280 3.15 10.22 5.29
N LEU A 281 1.87 9.93 5.11
CA LEU A 281 1.16 8.83 5.74
C LEU A 281 0.86 7.75 4.72
N PHE A 282 1.51 6.59 4.86
CA PHE A 282 1.16 5.41 4.08
C PHE A 282 -0.17 4.84 4.57
N VAL A 283 -1.02 4.45 3.64
CA VAL A 283 -2.31 3.81 3.89
C VAL A 283 -2.33 2.52 3.10
N THR A 284 -2.16 1.40 3.81
CA THR A 284 -2.05 0.08 3.18
C THR A 284 -2.78 -1.00 3.96
N GLY A 285 -3.02 -2.15 3.32
CA GLY A 285 -3.49 -3.38 3.96
C GLY A 285 -4.78 -3.23 4.75
N HIS A 286 -4.87 -3.96 5.86
CA HIS A 286 -6.06 -3.96 6.70
C HIS A 286 -6.38 -2.58 7.31
N ASP A 287 -5.36 -1.76 7.59
CA ASP A 287 -5.59 -0.39 8.08
C ASP A 287 -6.33 0.47 7.04
N ALA A 288 -6.07 0.24 5.74
CA ALA A 288 -6.74 0.93 4.66
C ALA A 288 -8.17 0.40 4.42
N GLU A 289 -8.39 -0.91 4.56
CA GLU A 289 -9.73 -1.50 4.56
C GLU A 289 -10.58 -0.92 5.69
N CYS A 290 -10.00 -0.75 6.89
CA CYS A 290 -10.65 -0.12 8.04
C CYS A 290 -10.93 1.38 7.81
N LEU A 291 -10.07 2.08 7.08
CA LEU A 291 -10.28 3.48 6.70
C LEU A 291 -11.44 3.64 5.73
N LEU A 292 -11.42 2.87 4.64
CA LEU A 292 -12.33 3.04 3.51
C LEU A 292 -13.66 2.29 3.69
N CYS A 293 -13.67 1.23 4.50
CA CYS A 293 -14.76 0.25 4.58
C CYS A 293 -15.10 -0.35 3.19
N LEU A 294 -14.08 -0.55 2.36
CA LEU A 294 -14.19 -1.09 1.02
C LEU A 294 -13.16 -2.21 0.82
N ASP A 295 -13.56 -3.27 0.12
CA ASP A 295 -12.65 -4.33 -0.28
C ASP A 295 -11.79 -3.87 -1.47
N PRO A 296 -10.47 -4.12 -1.44
CA PRO A 296 -9.60 -3.77 -2.55
C PRO A 296 -9.91 -4.66 -3.76
N VAL A 297 -10.08 -4.02 -4.92
CA VAL A 297 -10.33 -4.70 -6.20
C VAL A 297 -9.55 -4.03 -7.32
N ASN A 298 -9.53 -4.65 -8.51
CA ASN A 298 -9.00 -3.97 -9.70
C ASN A 298 -9.92 -2.81 -10.10
N LEU A 299 -9.56 -1.59 -9.71
CA LEU A 299 -10.37 -0.39 -9.96
C LEU A 299 -10.52 -0.07 -11.45
N ARG A 300 -9.54 -0.43 -12.28
CA ARG A 300 -9.61 -0.25 -13.75
C ARG A 300 -10.66 -1.15 -14.41
N LYS A 301 -11.00 -2.29 -13.77
CA LYS A 301 -12.01 -3.23 -14.25
C LYS A 301 -13.36 -3.07 -13.55
N ASN A 302 -13.41 -2.33 -12.44
CA ASN A 302 -14.59 -2.18 -11.60
C ASN A 302 -14.92 -0.69 -11.40
N PRO A 303 -15.59 -0.04 -12.37
CA PRO A 303 -15.91 1.39 -12.29
C PRO A 303 -16.86 1.73 -11.13
N GLY A 304 -17.72 0.79 -10.70
CA GLY A 304 -18.58 0.97 -9.53
C GLY A 304 -17.77 1.15 -8.24
N ALA A 305 -16.85 0.22 -7.97
CA ALA A 305 -15.95 0.30 -6.81
C ALA A 305 -15.05 1.56 -6.84
N LEU A 306 -14.67 2.03 -8.03
CA LEU A 306 -13.94 3.30 -8.20
C LEU A 306 -14.82 4.52 -7.84
N SER A 307 -16.12 4.48 -8.15
CA SER A 307 -17.06 5.52 -7.73
C SER A 307 -17.21 5.54 -6.21
N ASP A 308 -17.41 4.38 -5.60
CA ASP A 308 -17.53 4.25 -4.14
C ASP A 308 -16.26 4.75 -3.42
N LEU A 309 -15.09 4.42 -3.98
CA LEU A 309 -13.80 4.91 -3.49
C LEU A 309 -13.72 6.44 -3.57
N ARG A 310 -14.11 7.03 -4.72
CA ARG A 310 -14.11 8.49 -4.91
C ARG A 310 -15.02 9.18 -3.89
N GLU A 311 -16.22 8.65 -3.65
CA GLU A 311 -17.13 9.19 -2.64
C GLU A 311 -16.54 9.13 -1.23
N LYS A 312 -15.96 7.99 -0.84
CA LYS A 312 -15.28 7.86 0.46
C LYS A 312 -14.12 8.83 0.61
N LEU A 313 -13.30 8.98 -0.43
CA LEU A 313 -12.16 9.87 -0.40
C LEU A 313 -12.55 11.36 -0.46
N PHE A 314 -13.68 11.70 -1.09
CA PHE A 314 -14.25 13.05 -1.03
C PHE A 314 -14.61 13.45 0.40
N ILE A 315 -15.07 12.52 1.24
CA ILE A 315 -15.25 12.78 2.68
C ILE A 315 -13.90 13.09 3.35
N LEU A 316 -12.82 12.41 2.95
CA LEU A 316 -11.49 12.56 3.54
C LEU A 316 -10.81 13.89 3.17
N TRP A 317 -10.89 14.31 1.91
CA TRP A 317 -10.11 15.45 1.40
C TRP A 317 -10.89 16.49 0.60
N GLY A 318 -12.21 16.33 0.40
CA GLY A 318 -13.05 17.24 -0.35
C GLY A 318 -12.71 17.26 -1.84
N ASP A 319 -12.64 18.46 -2.41
CA ASP A 319 -12.41 18.73 -3.85
C ASP A 319 -10.93 18.57 -4.31
N LEU A 320 -10.11 17.90 -3.52
CA LEU A 320 -8.66 17.80 -3.76
C LEU A 320 -8.35 17.04 -5.07
N GLU A 321 -9.13 16.02 -5.40
CA GLU A 321 -8.93 15.23 -6.62
C GLU A 321 -9.22 16.06 -7.88
N GLU A 322 -10.33 16.80 -7.88
CA GLU A 322 -10.77 17.67 -8.98
C GLU A 322 -9.74 18.78 -9.22
N ARG A 323 -9.26 19.42 -8.14
CA ARG A 323 -8.22 20.45 -8.23
C ARG A 323 -6.90 19.88 -8.75
N LYS A 324 -6.46 18.74 -8.24
CA LYS A 324 -5.23 18.08 -8.72
C LYS A 324 -5.34 17.70 -10.21
N SER A 325 -6.52 17.26 -10.65
CA SER A 325 -6.80 16.95 -12.05
C SER A 325 -6.79 18.21 -12.93
N ALA A 326 -7.33 19.33 -12.45
CA ALA A 326 -7.31 20.61 -13.16
C ALA A 326 -5.89 21.17 -13.30
N SER A 327 -5.07 21.13 -12.24
CA SER A 327 -3.66 21.58 -12.29
C SER A 327 -2.82 20.76 -13.29
N ASN A 328 -3.00 19.44 -13.30
CA ASN A 328 -2.34 18.58 -14.29
C ASN A 328 -2.78 18.92 -15.74
N ALA A 329 -4.03 19.34 -15.96
CA ALA A 329 -4.50 19.76 -17.26
C ALA A 329 -3.94 21.14 -17.68
N THR A 330 -3.75 22.06 -16.73
CA THR A 330 -3.14 23.36 -17.00
C THR A 330 -1.64 23.25 -17.28
N ASP A 331 -0.92 22.38 -16.58
CA ASP A 331 0.54 22.20 -16.79
C ASP A 331 0.87 21.63 -18.18
N ILE A 332 -0.01 20.79 -18.73
CA ILE A 332 0.13 20.29 -20.12
C ILE A 332 -0.01 21.43 -21.14
N ASN A 333 -0.80 22.46 -20.83
CA ASN A 333 -1.01 23.62 -21.70
C ASN A 333 -0.03 24.78 -21.43
N ALA A 334 0.54 24.87 -20.23
CA ALA A 334 1.44 25.95 -19.82
C ALA A 334 2.90 25.74 -20.27
N ASN A 335 3.24 24.56 -20.81
CA ASN A 335 4.59 24.23 -21.31
C ASN A 335 4.99 24.98 -22.62
N VAL A 336 4.35 26.12 -22.89
CA VAL A 336 4.62 27.04 -24.02
C VAL A 336 5.22 28.38 -23.55
N ASN A 337 5.26 28.69 -22.24
CA ASN A 337 5.91 29.90 -21.74
C ASN A 337 6.62 29.68 -20.38
N PRO A 338 7.96 29.63 -20.32
CA PRO A 338 8.71 29.28 -19.11
C PRO A 338 8.95 30.46 -18.15
N ASN A 339 8.05 31.45 -18.06
CA ASN A 339 8.34 32.69 -17.34
C ASN A 339 7.19 33.21 -16.47
N VAL A 340 6.65 32.35 -15.60
CA VAL A 340 5.78 32.78 -14.48
C VAL A 340 6.29 32.14 -13.20
N ASN A 341 6.99 32.94 -12.39
CA ASN A 341 7.43 32.60 -11.04
C ASN A 341 6.18 32.30 -10.17
N ASN A 342 5.87 31.02 -9.99
CA ASN A 342 4.66 30.58 -9.31
C ASN A 342 4.95 30.35 -7.81
N THR A 343 5.05 31.43 -7.03
CA THR A 343 5.29 31.41 -5.57
C THR A 343 4.00 31.36 -4.74
N ASP A 344 2.82 31.18 -5.35
CA ASP A 344 1.51 31.19 -4.66
C ASP A 344 0.80 29.81 -4.61
N THR A 345 1.45 28.72 -5.03
CA THR A 345 0.85 27.38 -5.06
C THR A 345 0.43 26.85 -3.68
N ASP A 346 1.03 27.32 -2.58
CA ASP A 346 0.69 26.85 -1.23
C ASP A 346 -0.56 27.51 -0.62
N LYS A 347 -1.02 28.66 -1.12
CA LYS A 347 -2.15 29.39 -0.53
C LYS A 347 -3.52 28.86 -0.97
N GLN A 348 -3.60 28.21 -2.12
CA GLN A 348 -4.88 27.83 -2.73
C GLN A 348 -5.35 26.41 -2.40
N VAL A 349 -4.48 25.55 -1.86
CA VAL A 349 -4.78 24.10 -1.67
C VAL A 349 -5.79 23.82 -0.55
N SER A 350 -6.08 24.80 0.31
CA SER A 350 -6.76 24.62 1.60
C SER A 350 -8.29 24.77 1.58
N ALA A 351 -8.92 25.04 0.44
CA ALA A 351 -10.21 25.73 0.44
C ALA A 351 -11.42 24.90 0.92
N SER A 352 -11.42 23.56 0.80
CA SER A 352 -12.58 22.70 1.15
C SER A 352 -12.32 21.61 2.20
N THR A 353 -11.06 21.24 2.41
CA THR A 353 -10.72 20.06 3.22
C THR A 353 -10.90 20.35 4.72
N LYS A 354 -11.85 19.66 5.36
CA LYS A 354 -12.03 19.74 6.81
C LYS A 354 -10.92 18.95 7.53
N PRO A 355 -10.35 19.49 8.62
CA PRO A 355 -9.42 18.75 9.45
C PRO A 355 -10.09 17.52 10.07
N PHE A 356 -9.33 16.49 10.37
CA PHE A 356 -9.81 15.29 11.03
C PHE A 356 -8.75 14.72 11.96
N ILE A 357 -9.21 13.92 12.92
CA ILE A 357 -8.32 13.22 13.84
C ILE A 357 -8.02 11.83 13.26
N CYS A 358 -6.76 11.42 13.26
CA CYS A 358 -6.34 10.08 12.88
C CYS A 358 -5.27 9.53 13.82
N CYS A 359 -5.10 8.20 13.82
CA CYS A 359 -3.99 7.55 14.50
C CYS A 359 -2.87 7.22 13.50
N ILE A 360 -1.63 7.50 13.89
CA ILE A 360 -0.44 7.28 13.08
C ILE A 360 0.55 6.40 13.83
N LYS A 361 1.16 5.45 13.13
CA LYS A 361 2.25 4.62 13.66
C LYS A 361 3.53 4.92 12.91
N GLU A 362 4.59 5.13 13.66
CA GLU A 362 5.95 5.30 13.18
C GLU A 362 6.61 3.93 13.02
N PHE A 363 7.43 3.77 12.00
CA PHE A 363 8.19 2.54 11.76
C PHE A 363 9.45 2.81 10.93
N GLY A 364 10.43 1.92 11.05
CA GLY A 364 11.61 1.91 10.20
C GLY A 364 11.42 1.04 8.96
N VAL A 365 11.95 1.49 7.82
CA VAL A 365 12.14 0.65 6.62
C VAL A 365 13.61 0.64 6.25
N ARG A 366 14.14 -0.55 5.93
CA ARG A 366 15.53 -0.66 5.49
C ARG A 366 15.68 -0.05 4.11
N ASN A 367 16.64 0.85 3.96
CA ASN A 367 17.13 1.31 2.66
C ASN A 367 17.73 0.10 1.95
N SER A 368 17.23 -0.23 0.76
CA SER A 368 17.92 -1.17 -0.10
C SER A 368 19.32 -0.61 -0.36
N PRO A 369 20.40 -1.40 -0.25
CA PRO A 369 21.70 -0.94 -0.71
C PRO A 369 21.52 -0.53 -2.17
N ALA A 370 21.76 0.73 -2.49
CA ALA A 370 21.93 1.14 -3.87
C ALA A 370 23.06 0.28 -4.41
N VAL A 371 22.79 -0.48 -5.47
CA VAL A 371 23.82 -1.17 -6.22
C VAL A 371 24.77 -0.08 -6.72
N THR A 372 25.84 0.19 -5.99
CA THR A 372 26.98 0.95 -6.47
C THR A 372 27.66 0.09 -7.52
N SER A 373 27.19 0.23 -8.74
CA SER A 373 27.84 -0.27 -9.94
C SER A 373 29.10 0.58 -10.19
N SER A 374 30.24 0.15 -9.64
CA SER A 374 31.59 0.51 -10.07
C SER A 374 32.55 -0.26 -9.16
N VAL A 375 33.12 -1.38 -9.61
CA VAL A 375 34.38 -1.41 -10.36
C VAL A 375 35.52 -0.88 -9.48
N ASP A 376 36.28 -1.85 -8.97
CA ASP A 376 37.70 -1.81 -8.66
C ASP A 376 38.20 -1.10 -7.38
N GLU A 377 39.15 -1.82 -6.76
CA GLU A 377 40.30 -1.36 -5.98
C GLU A 377 40.18 -1.23 -4.44
N GLU A 378 40.59 -2.33 -3.81
CA GLU A 378 41.46 -2.41 -2.63
C GLU A 378 42.35 -1.16 -2.43
N MET A 379 42.19 -0.41 -1.33
CA MET A 379 43.33 0.11 -0.55
C MET A 379 42.90 0.78 0.77
N GLU A 380 43.43 0.18 1.83
CA GLU A 380 43.91 0.69 3.13
C GLU A 380 43.55 2.11 3.64
N VAL A 381 42.97 2.09 4.85
CA VAL A 381 43.14 2.96 6.04
C VAL A 381 44.03 4.21 5.92
N ASP A 382 43.44 5.38 6.17
CA ASP A 382 44.10 6.48 6.90
C ASP A 382 43.08 7.36 7.65
N ASP A 383 43.44 7.71 8.89
CA ASP A 383 42.69 8.49 9.87
C ASP A 383 42.73 9.99 9.54
N GLY A 384 41.58 10.66 9.49
CA GLY A 384 41.55 12.09 9.12
C GLY A 384 40.23 12.82 9.33
N ASN A 385 39.90 13.07 10.61
CA ASN A 385 39.18 14.21 11.17
C ASN A 385 38.51 15.20 10.16
N GLY A 386 37.18 15.29 10.10
CA GLY A 386 36.53 16.37 9.33
C GLY A 386 35.01 16.29 9.12
N SER A 387 34.27 17.08 9.91
CA SER A 387 32.99 17.74 9.61
C SER A 387 31.75 16.94 9.17
N GLU A 388 30.78 16.93 10.08
CA GLU A 388 29.39 17.38 9.87
C GLU A 388 28.76 17.17 8.49
N SER A 389 27.94 16.11 8.38
CA SER A 389 26.78 16.12 7.51
C SER A 389 25.73 15.15 8.06
N GLY A 390 24.63 15.71 8.57
CA GLY A 390 23.49 15.01 9.18
C GLY A 390 22.71 14.15 8.17
N SER A 391 23.35 13.09 7.68
CA SER A 391 22.71 12.09 6.83
C SER A 391 21.90 11.14 7.70
N GLY A 392 20.57 11.35 7.71
CA GLY A 392 19.58 10.59 8.48
C GLY A 392 19.40 9.12 8.08
N SER A 393 20.46 8.46 7.62
CA SER A 393 20.50 7.03 7.25
C SER A 393 21.51 6.27 8.12
N ALA A 394 21.52 6.54 9.43
CA ALA A 394 22.23 5.69 10.37
C ALA A 394 21.67 4.26 10.26
N PHE A 395 22.52 3.28 9.98
CA PHE A 395 22.21 1.86 9.79
C PHE A 395 21.42 1.47 8.52
N GLY A 396 21.27 2.38 7.56
CA GLY A 396 20.51 2.09 6.35
C GLY A 396 19.02 1.88 6.62
N TRP A 397 18.45 2.65 7.55
CA TRP A 397 17.01 2.70 7.81
C TRP A 397 16.44 4.08 7.52
N GLU A 398 15.19 4.12 7.08
CA GLU A 398 14.39 5.33 6.86
C GLU A 398 13.15 5.30 7.77
N ARG A 399 12.87 6.42 8.43
CA ARG A 399 11.65 6.61 9.22
C ARG A 399 10.45 6.80 8.28
N ARG A 400 9.37 6.07 8.54
CA ARG A 400 8.09 6.20 7.83
C ARG A 400 6.92 6.22 8.80
N PHE A 401 5.79 6.74 8.33
CA PHE A 401 4.55 6.85 9.10
C PHE A 401 3.38 6.23 8.34
N ARG A 402 2.52 5.49 9.05
CA ARG A 402 1.35 4.83 8.48
C ARG A 402 0.10 5.15 9.28
N MET A 403 -1.02 5.35 8.60
CA MET A 403 -2.31 5.50 9.26
C MET A 403 -2.78 4.14 9.79
N PHE A 404 -3.40 4.14 10.97
CA PHE A 404 -4.06 2.95 11.53
C PHE A 404 -5.31 3.37 12.32
N GLY A 405 -6.20 2.42 12.58
CA GLY A 405 -7.35 2.61 13.49
C GLY A 405 -8.15 3.89 13.26
N THR A 406 -8.34 4.27 12.00
CA THR A 406 -9.10 5.46 11.58
C THR A 406 -10.12 4.98 10.55
N THR A 407 -11.35 5.47 10.62
CA THR A 407 -12.47 5.00 9.77
C THR A 407 -13.29 6.18 9.24
N ILE A 408 -13.63 6.11 7.95
CA ILE A 408 -14.59 6.99 7.28
C ILE A 408 -15.97 6.35 7.39
N MET A 409 -16.87 7.00 8.14
CA MET A 409 -18.23 6.51 8.40
C MET A 409 -19.11 6.47 7.15
#